data_AF-A0A3D6BMS8-F1
#
_entry.id   AF-A0A3D6BMS8-F1
#
_cell.length_a   1.000
_cell.length_b   1.000
_cell.length_c   1.000
_cell.angle_alpha   90.00
_cell.angle_beta   90.00
_cell.angle_gamma   90.00
#
_symmetry.space_group_name_H-M   'P 1'
#
loop_
_entity.id
_entity.type
_entity.pdbx_description
1 polymer ?
#
loop_
_entity_poly.entity_id
_entity_poly.type
_entity_poly.pdbx_seq_one_letter_code
_entity_poly.pdbx_strand_id
1 'polypeptide(L)' 'CNVMGEILLSRYDLFLQRKIRTHATTNLNAQELEGRYGNRVRSRMRQLFNLIAFDKESKDKRI' A
#
# COMPACT_ATOMS: atom_id res chain seq x y z
N CYS A 1 16.54 3.34 9.05
CA CYS A 1 15.38 4.25 8.93
C CYS A 1 14.66 3.92 7.62
N ASN A 2 13.36 3.64 7.62
CA ASN A 2 12.60 3.31 6.39
C ASN A 2 11.50 4.36 6.20
N VAL A 3 11.87 5.46 5.53
CA VAL A 3 11.02 6.65 5.34
C VAL A 3 9.67 6.27 4.73
N MET A 4 9.66 5.39 3.73
CA MET A 4 8.40 4.97 3.09
C MET A 4 7.51 4.15 4.04
N GLY A 5 8.11 3.32 4.91
CA GLY A 5 7.36 2.61 5.95
C GLY A 5 6.68 3.57 6.94
N GLU A 6 7.39 4.62 7.36
CA GLU A 6 6.85 5.65 8.26
C GLU A 6 5.74 6.47 7.60
N ILE A 7 5.91 6.85 6.33
CA ILE A 7 4.87 7.53 5.55
C ILE A 7 3.61 6.65 5.49
N LEU A 8 3.74 5.37 5.16
CA LEU A 8 2.59 4.46 5.06
C LEU A 8 1.83 4.33 6.38
N LEU A 9 2.55 4.28 7.51
CA LEU A 9 1.92 4.26 8.84
C LEU A 9 1.22 5.59 9.15
N SER A 10 1.87 6.72 8.88
CA SER A 10 1.27 8.05 9.06
C SER A 10 -0.02 8.22 8.22
N ARG A 11 -0.01 7.73 6.97
CA ARG A 11 -1.21 7.73 6.11
C ARG A 11 -2.34 6.88 6.68
N TYR A 12 -2.02 5.74 7.31
CA TYR A 12 -3.02 4.93 8.00
C TYR A 12 -3.63 5.66 9.20
N ASP A 13 -2.82 6.34 10.01
CA ASP A 13 -3.31 7.10 11.16
C ASP A 13 -4.23 8.26 10.72
N LEU A 14 -3.86 8.97 9.65
CA LEU A 14 -4.69 10.01 9.04
C LEU A 14 -6.01 9.45 8.48
N PHE A 15 -6.00 8.25 7.92
CA PHE A 15 -7.22 7.58 7.49
C PHE A 15 -8.13 7.26 8.68
N LEU A 16 -7.60 6.74 9.79
CA LEU A 16 -8.43 6.44 10.97
C LEU A 16 -9.06 7.70 11.56
N GLN A 17 -8.24 8.73 11.77
CA GLN A 17 -8.62 9.96 12.47
C GLN A 17 -9.50 10.89 11.62
N ARG A 18 -9.17 11.05 10.34
CA ARG A 18 -9.75 12.08 9.47
C ARG A 18 -10.39 11.53 8.19
N LYS A 19 -10.42 10.20 8.03
CA LYS A 19 -10.94 9.50 6.83
C LYS A 19 -10.26 9.93 5.53
N ILE A 20 -9.01 10.41 5.62
CA ILE A 20 -8.24 10.81 4.44
C ILE A 20 -7.86 9.55 3.66
N ARG A 21 -8.42 9.39 2.46
CA ARG A 21 -8.14 8.26 1.58
C ARG A 21 -6.74 8.38 0.98
N THR A 22 -6.10 7.23 0.77
CA THR A 22 -4.79 7.13 0.12
C THR A 22 -4.94 6.21 -1.08
N HIS A 23 -4.36 6.60 -2.21
CA HIS A 23 -4.27 5.76 -3.41
C HIS A 23 -2.78 5.60 -3.73
N ALA A 24 -2.36 4.38 -4.03
CA ALA A 24 -0.96 4.07 -4.33
C ALA A 24 -0.89 2.90 -5.31
N THR A 25 0.15 2.89 -6.12
CA THR A 25 0.52 1.76 -6.98
C THR A 25 1.89 1.25 -6.56
N THR A 26 2.13 -0.05 -6.76
CA THR A 26 3.41 -0.67 -6.46
C THR A 26 3.58 -1.90 -7.34
N ASN A 27 4.82 -2.20 -7.69
CA ASN A 27 5.19 -3.43 -8.38
C ASN A 27 5.45 -4.59 -7.39
N LEU A 28 5.27 -4.35 -6.09
CA LEU A 28 5.52 -5.34 -5.04
C LEU A 28 4.23 -6.06 -4.65
N ASN A 29 4.32 -7.37 -4.48
CA ASN A 29 3.25 -8.17 -3.90
C ASN A 29 3.23 -8.07 -2.36
N ALA A 30 2.25 -8.73 -1.72
CA ALA A 30 2.06 -8.67 -0.28
C ALA A 30 3.24 -9.22 0.55
N GLN A 31 3.91 -10.27 0.08
CA GLN A 31 5.09 -10.85 0.76
C GLN A 31 6.31 -9.94 0.61
N GLU A 32 6.52 -9.36 -0.57
CA GLU A 32 7.62 -8.43 -0.81
C GLU A 32 7.46 -7.14 -0.01
N LEU A 33 6.22 -6.63 0.13
CA LEU A 33 5.90 -5.51 1.02
C LEU A 33 6.22 -5.83 2.48
N GLU A 34 5.89 -7.03 2.94
CA GLU A 34 6.21 -7.49 4.30
C GLU A 34 7.71 -7.60 4.52
N GLY A 35 8.44 -8.21 3.59
CA GLY A 35 9.90 -8.32 3.67
C GLY A 35 10.60 -6.96 3.66
N ARG A 36 10.06 -5.98 2.91
CA ARG A 36 10.67 -4.65 2.78
C ARG A 36 10.30 -3.67 3.91
N TYR A 37 9.05 -3.67 4.36
CA TYR A 37 8.52 -2.67 5.29
C TYR A 37 8.07 -3.24 6.63
N GLY A 38 8.11 -4.57 6.79
CA GLY A 38 7.71 -5.27 7.99
C GLY A 38 6.23 -5.63 8.04
N ASN A 39 5.91 -6.60 8.90
CA ASN A 39 4.57 -7.15 9.12
C ASN A 39 3.54 -6.07 9.53
N ARG A 40 3.95 -5.09 10.33
CA ARG A 40 3.08 -4.00 10.78
C ARG A 40 2.57 -3.18 9.60
N VAL A 41 3.45 -2.76 8.68
CA VAL A 41 3.06 -1.98 7.50
C VAL A 41 2.13 -2.81 6.61
N ARG A 42 2.47 -4.07 6.32
CA ARG A 42 1.61 -4.98 5.54
C ARG A 42 0.20 -5.09 6.14
N SER A 43 0.09 -5.26 7.46
CA SER A 43 -1.19 -5.35 8.17
C SER A 43 -2.02 -4.08 8.03
N ARG A 44 -1.39 -2.90 8.14
CA ARG A 44 -2.09 -1.61 7.97
C ARG A 44 -2.51 -1.38 6.52
N MET A 45 -1.67 -1.74 5.56
CA MET A 45 -2.02 -1.64 4.14
C MET A 45 -3.25 -2.49 3.77
N ARG A 46 -3.40 -3.70 4.34
CA ARG A 46 -4.61 -4.53 4.17
C ARG A 46 -5.89 -3.87 4.67
N GLN A 47 -5.80 -2.96 5.65
CA GLN A 47 -6.95 -2.22 6.16
C GLN A 47 -7.16 -0.89 5.43
N LEU A 48 -6.08 -0.31 4.89
CA LEU A 48 -6.09 1.00 4.24
C LEU A 48 -6.57 0.94 2.78
N PHE A 49 -6.28 -0.16 2.08
CA PHE A 49 -6.50 -0.29 0.65
C PHE A 49 -7.47 -1.41 0.27
N ASN A 50 -8.27 -1.14 -0.76
CA ASN A 50 -8.88 -2.19 -1.56
C ASN A 50 -7.87 -2.61 -2.62
N LEU A 51 -7.29 -3.81 -2.48
CA LEU A 51 -6.26 -4.30 -3.38
C LEU A 51 -6.87 -4.64 -4.75
N ILE A 52 -6.33 -4.02 -5.80
CA ILE A 52 -6.62 -4.37 -7.18
C ILE A 52 -5.30 -4.85 -7.78
N ALA A 53 -5.26 -6.11 -8.21
CA ALA A 53 -4.10 -6.71 -8.86
C ALA A 53 -4.36 -6.80 -10.37
N PHE A 54 -3.34 -6.50 -11.15
CA PHE A 54 -3.36 -6.66 -12.59
C PHE A 54 -2.43 -7.80 -12.97
N ASP A 55 -2.84 -8.58 -13.97
CA ASP A 55 -1.97 -9.54 -14.61
C ASP A 55 -0.80 -8.81 -15.30
N LYS A 56 0.36 -9.46 -15.37
CA LYS A 56 1.56 -8.88 -15.99
C LYS A 56 1.35 -8.55 -17.47
N GLU A 57 0.48 -9.29 -18.14
CA GLU A 57 0.12 -9.11 -19.55
C GLU A 57 -1.09 -8.15 -19.72
N SER A 58 -1.57 -7.51 -18.65
CA SER A 58 -2.60 -6.48 -18.77
C SER A 58 -2.11 -5.31 -19.62
N LYS A 59 -2.84 -5.03 -20.70
CA LYS A 59 -2.65 -3.83 -21.53
C LYS A 59 -2.86 -2.56 -20.71
N ASP A 60 -2.14 -1.50 -21.07
CA ASP A 60 -2.34 -0.17 -20.47
C ASP A 60 -3.82 0.23 -20.61
N LYS A 61 -4.39 0.77 -19.53
CA LYS A 61 -5.81 1.13 -19.43
C LYS A 61 -6.08 2.61 -19.76
N ARG A 62 -5.03 3.36 -20.12
CA ARG A 62 -5.10 4.75 -20.57
C ARG A 62 -5.15 4.87 -22.10
N ILE A 63 -5.02 3.74 -22.82
CA ILE A 63 -5.11 3.67 -24.29
C ILE A 63 -6.56 3.54 -24.72
#